data_AF-A0A3S2HB50-F1
#
_entry.id   AF-A0A3S2HB50-F1
#
_cell.length_a   1.000
_cell.length_b   1.000
_cell.length_c   1.000
_cell.angle_alpha   90.00
_cell.angle_beta   90.00
_cell.angle_gamma   90.00
#
_symmetry.space_group_name_H-M   'P 1'
#
loop_
_entity.id
_entity.type
_entity.pdbx_description
1 polymer ?
#
loop_
_entity_poly.entity_id
_entity_poly.type
_entity_poly.pdbx_seq_one_letter_code
_entity_poly.pdbx_strand_id
1 'polypeptide(L)' 'MRRFVATLAAAAAVTLYGFAASAQTYPERTITVVVPFAAGGPTDTVTRLVAEAMSKDLGQQVIVENVGGAGGTLGAG' A
#
# COMPACT_ATOMS: atom_id res chain seq x y z
N MET A 1 21.58 44.75 14.02
CA MET A 1 20.23 44.29 13.60
C MET A 1 20.18 43.64 12.21
N ARG A 2 20.65 44.28 11.13
CA ARG A 2 20.55 43.71 9.76
C ARG A 2 21.16 42.30 9.59
N ARG A 3 22.32 42.04 10.21
CA ARG A 3 22.97 40.71 10.21
C ARG A 3 22.16 39.64 10.94
N PHE A 4 21.50 40.02 12.03
CA PHE A 4 20.70 39.13 12.87
C PHE A 4 19.40 38.72 12.16
N VAL A 5 18.77 39.65 11.44
CA VAL A 5 17.59 39.39 10.61
C VAL A 5 17.93 38.50 9.42
N ALA A 6 19.08 38.72 8.77
CA ALA A 6 19.54 37.89 7.66
C ALA A 6 19.82 36.43 8.08
N THR A 7 20.43 36.23 9.25
CA THR A 7 20.67 34.88 9.79
C THR A 7 19.37 34.16 10.17
N LEU A 8 18.38 34.88 10.70
CA LEU A 8 17.08 34.29 11.04
C LEU A 8 16.30 33.86 9.78
N ALA A 9 16.32 34.70 8.74
CA ALA A 9 15.68 34.41 7.46
C ALA A 9 16.33 33.19 6.76
N ALA A 10 17.66 33.07 6.82
CA ALA A 10 18.37 31.91 6.28
C ALA A 10 18.01 30.62 7.03
N ALA A 11 17.91 30.66 8.37
CA ALA A 11 17.50 29.52 9.18
C ALA A 11 16.07 29.07 8.86
N ALA A 12 15.14 30.02 8.68
CA ALA A 12 13.75 29.72 8.31
C ALA A 12 13.63 29.11 6.90
N ALA A 13 14.46 29.56 5.95
CA ALA A 13 14.49 29.00 4.59
C ALA A 13 14.97 27.53 4.58
N VAL A 14 15.94 27.18 5.42
CA VAL A 14 16.43 25.79 5.55
C VAL A 14 15.35 24.86 6.13
N THR A 15 14.57 25.33 7.10
CA THR A 15 13.46 24.53 7.65
C THR A 15 12.33 24.27 6.67
N LEU A 16 12.11 25.17 5.68
CA LEU A 16 11.07 25.00 4.65
C LEU A 16 11.45 23.96 3.58
N TYR A 17 12.75 23.73 3.33
CA TYR A 17 13.22 22.73 2.37
C TYR A 17 13.12 21.28 2.88
N GLY A 18 13.01 21.07 4.20
CA GLY A 18 13.03 19.74 4.82
C GLY A 18 11.70 18.97 4.79
N PHE A 19 10.59 19.60 4.39
CA PHE A 19 9.25 19.01 4.45
C PHE A 19 8.65 18.71 3.06
N ALA A 20 9.49 18.29 2.11
CA ALA A 20 8.99 17.68 0.89
C ALA A 20 8.41 16.29 1.23
N ALA A 21 7.12 16.24 1.54
CA ALA A 21 6.39 14.98 1.63
C ALA A 21 6.30 14.38 0.21
N SER A 22 7.13 13.37 -0.07
CA SER A 22 6.99 12.58 -1.29
C SER A 22 5.74 11.71 -1.16
N ALA A 23 4.79 11.87 -2.08
CA ALA A 23 3.68 10.95 -2.20
C ALA A 23 4.24 9.54 -2.46
N GLN A 24 3.83 8.57 -1.63
CA GLN A 24 4.21 7.18 -1.82
C GLN A 24 3.50 6.62 -3.07
N THR A 25 4.24 5.87 -3.87
CA THR A 25 3.67 5.22 -5.06
C THR A 25 3.18 3.85 -4.63
N TYR A 26 1.87 3.67 -4.56
CA TYR A 26 1.31 2.35 -4.28
C TYR A 26 1.39 1.45 -5.52
N PRO A 27 1.66 0.15 -5.37
CA PRO A 27 2.10 -0.56 -4.16
C PRO A 27 3.63 -0.56 -3.96
N GLU A 28 4.07 -0.38 -2.71
CA GLU A 28 5.50 -0.46 -2.32
C GLU A 28 5.93 -1.85 -1.82
N ARG A 29 4.96 -2.75 -1.63
CA ARG A 29 5.16 -4.10 -1.10
C ARG A 29 4.12 -5.06 -1.67
N THR A 30 4.36 -6.35 -1.47
CA THR A 30 3.41 -7.43 -1.77
C THR A 30 2.01 -7.12 -1.21
N ILE A 31 1.00 -7.34 -2.03
CA ILE A 31 -0.41 -7.23 -1.68
C ILE A 31 -0.93 -8.61 -1.30
N THR A 32 -1.64 -8.72 -0.19
CA THR A 32 -2.38 -9.94 0.17
C THR A 32 -3.86 -9.73 -0.09
N VAL A 33 -4.46 -10.62 -0.87
CA VAL A 33 -5.91 -10.67 -1.08
C VAL A 33 -6.46 -11.82 -0.25
N VAL A 34 -7.37 -11.49 0.66
CA VAL A 34 -8.05 -12.49 1.49
C VAL A 34 -9.26 -13.04 0.73
N VAL A 35 -9.32 -14.36 0.62
CA VAL A 35 -10.47 -15.09 0.10
C VAL A 35 -11.16 -15.77 1.28
N PRO A 36 -12.38 -15.38 1.65
CA PRO A 36 -13.06 -15.88 2.84
C PRO A 36 -13.68 -17.27 2.67
N PHE A 37 -13.06 -18.12 1.86
CA PHE A 37 -13.54 -19.45 1.48
C PHE A 37 -12.37 -20.41 1.29
N ALA A 38 -12.67 -21.71 1.20
CA ALA A 38 -11.66 -22.75 0.99
C ALA A 38 -10.90 -22.55 -0.33
N ALA A 39 -9.62 -22.92 -0.31
CA ALA A 39 -8.75 -22.93 -1.49
C ALA A 39 -9.32 -23.87 -2.57
N GLY A 40 -9.15 -23.52 -3.84
CA GLY A 40 -9.64 -24.30 -4.98
C GLY A 40 -11.15 -24.16 -5.27
N GLY A 41 -11.90 -23.43 -4.46
CA GLY A 41 -13.29 -23.09 -4.74
C GLY A 41 -13.44 -22.02 -5.84
N PRO A 42 -14.68 -21.76 -6.31
CA PRO A 42 -14.93 -20.82 -7.41
C PRO A 42 -14.39 -19.40 -7.11
N THR A 43 -14.57 -18.91 -5.88
CA THR A 43 -14.02 -17.61 -5.46
C THR A 43 -12.50 -17.60 -5.51
N ASP A 44 -11.83 -18.64 -4.99
CA ASP A 44 -10.37 -18.73 -4.98
C ASP A 44 -9.80 -18.80 -6.41
N THR A 45 -10.41 -19.57 -7.30
CA THR A 45 -10.00 -19.67 -8.71
C THR A 45 -10.07 -18.32 -9.41
N VAL A 46 -11.19 -17.60 -9.28
CA VAL A 46 -11.35 -16.27 -9.88
C VAL A 46 -10.36 -15.28 -9.27
N THR A 47 -10.21 -15.27 -7.95
CA THR A 47 -9.26 -14.38 -7.27
C THR A 47 -7.83 -14.63 -7.71
N ARG A 48 -7.40 -15.88 -7.91
CA ARG A 48 -6.05 -16.18 -8.40
C ARG A 48 -5.80 -15.66 -9.81
N LEU A 49 -6.79 -15.79 -10.71
CA LEU A 49 -6.69 -15.23 -12.06
C LEU A 49 -6.55 -13.70 -12.02
N VAL A 50 -7.36 -13.03 -11.19
CA VAL A 50 -7.28 -11.58 -11.01
C VAL A 50 -5.97 -11.15 -10.36
N ALA A 51 -5.51 -11.85 -9.32
CA ALA A 51 -4.26 -11.57 -8.64
C ALA A 51 -3.05 -11.69 -9.58
N GLU A 52 -3.04 -12.66 -10.49
CA GLU A 52 -2.00 -12.79 -11.50
C GLU A 52 -1.98 -11.58 -12.46
N ALA A 53 -3.14 -11.16 -12.96
CA ALA A 53 -3.25 -9.98 -13.83
C ALA A 53 -2.83 -8.69 -13.09
N MET A 54 -3.34 -8.48 -11.87
CA MET A 54 -2.96 -7.35 -11.03
C MET A 54 -1.46 -7.33 -10.75
N SER A 55 -0.82 -8.49 -10.52
CA SER A 55 0.62 -8.54 -10.27
C SER A 55 1.43 -8.04 -11.47
N LYS A 56 0.96 -8.34 -12.69
CA LYS A 56 1.60 -7.86 -13.93
C LYS A 56 1.43 -6.35 -14.10
N ASP A 57 0.23 -5.83 -13.84
CA ASP A 57 -0.08 -4.41 -14.04
C ASP A 57 0.53 -3.51 -12.95
N LEU A 58 0.57 -3.98 -11.71
CA LEU A 58 1.06 -3.21 -10.56
C LEU A 58 2.57 -3.34 -10.34
N GLY A 59 3.24 -4.31 -10.97
CA GLY A 59 4.66 -4.59 -10.76
C GLY A 59 5.02 -5.07 -9.35
N GLN A 60 4.03 -5.39 -8.52
CA GLN A 60 4.19 -6.01 -7.21
C GLN A 60 3.42 -7.32 -7.16
N GLN A 61 3.92 -8.27 -6.38
CA GLN A 61 3.25 -9.54 -6.21
C GLN A 61 1.90 -9.36 -5.47
N VAL A 62 0.86 -10.00 -5.99
CA VAL A 62 -0.43 -10.16 -5.32
C VAL A 62 -0.58 -11.63 -4.92
N ILE A 63 -0.60 -11.91 -3.62
CA ILE A 63 -0.76 -13.25 -3.07
C ILE A 63 -2.20 -13.47 -2.58
N VAL A 64 -2.66 -14.71 -2.66
CA VAL A 64 -4.00 -15.11 -2.21
C VAL A 64 -3.89 -15.90 -0.92
N GLU A 65 -4.58 -15.44 0.12
CA GLU A 65 -4.69 -16.10 1.42
C GLU A 65 -6.13 -16.54 1.67
N ASN A 66 -6.34 -17.82 1.96
CA ASN A 66 -7.67 -18.37 2.20
C ASN A 66 -7.97 -18.40 3.71
N VAL A 67 -8.93 -17.57 4.14
CA VAL A 67 -9.38 -17.49 5.55
C VAL A 67 -10.86 -17.88 5.62
N GLY A 68 -11.12 -19.18 5.71
CA GLY A 68 -12.48 -19.72 5.73
C GLY A 68 -13.16 -19.68 7.11
N GLY A 69 -14.50 -19.67 7.12
CA GLY A 69 -15.32 -19.88 8.32
C GLY A 69 -16.51 -18.93 8.43
N ALA A 70 -17.51 -19.30 9.24
CA ALA A 70 -18.73 -18.51 9.51
C ALA A 70 -19.43 -17.95 8.24
N GLY A 71 -19.54 -18.77 7.18
CA GLY A 71 -20.15 -18.32 5.92
C GLY A 71 -19.36 -17.22 5.19
N GLY A 72 -18.09 -17.02 5.56
CA GLY A 72 -17.18 -16.02 5.00
C GLY A 72 -16.92 -14.82 5.91
N THR A 73 -17.63 -14.67 7.02
CA THR A 73 -17.45 -13.49 7.89
C THR A 73 -16.11 -13.51 8.62
N LEU A 74 -15.46 -14.67 8.78
CA LEU A 74 -14.14 -14.77 9.41
C LEU A 74 -13.02 -14.11 8.60
N GLY A 75 -13.10 -14.13 7.27
CA GLY A 75 -12.08 -13.54 6.39
C GLY A 75 -12.49 -12.22 5.73
N ALA A 76 -13.74 -11.80 5.88
CA ALA A 76 -14.25 -10.55 5.32
C ALA A 76 -14.19 -9.35 6.29
N GLY A 77 -13.98 -9.62 7.58
CA GLY A 77 -13.96 -8.63 8.65
C GLY A 77 -12.59 -8.09 8.99
#